data_AF-C5LLZ4-F1
#
_entry.id   AF-C5LLZ4-F1
#
_cell.length_a   1.000
_cell.length_b   1.000
_cell.length_c   1.000
_cell.angle_alpha   90.00
_cell.angle_beta   90.00
_cell.angle_gamma   90.00
#
_symmetry.space_group_name_H-M   'P 1'
#
loop_
_entity.id
_entity.type
_entity.pdbx_description
1 polymer ?
#
loop_
_entity_poly.entity_id
_entity_poly.type
_entity_poly.pdbx_seq_one_letter_code
_entity_poly.pdbx_strand_id
1 'polypeptide(L)'
;MGRTDNATEKVSDLLEQLTAVNKLGGEPDFDKQVDGLNLILGPPSDGLSAWWWVQAPVLRHMLWQLREPTCDFGVRRLIEDALCKCSNDRSEDTTVLALVRGLIIPWTRKLLDHPSEVVVNSGIRIIAAYCTNMAPFAVAQGWDREHSGGSSTEDESGSTWADLLHVELIPLAEQGTLDDLFHLQKSRQHKALVRILALGDELSKSTISHLLLPLARYHITNSPDDHNLVDVSTGIMKLAAKDLSWTRVIGIFRWLGGQLKPGGVSRKGLRNRGIGRHGVSPEQMEKALLKGVSAAVQGISQRDDLSEKIGNLKSTVLPMLRRLVYTKQKVEDEAGAVGNEKQAHHGRGGQQDVFVTIRVSMVSAMLEVLSLMDADVFGSEFNKLTGVVVGGLLSRELEDRRKARDALSRMAAAATSLKQITFMLRTI
;
A
#
# COMPACT_ATOMS: atom_id res chain seq x y z
N MET A 1 -39.27 28.99 11.14
CA MET A 1 -39.87 28.01 10.21
C MET A 1 -39.27 28.04 8.81
N GLY A 2 -38.65 29.12 8.29
CA GLY A 2 -38.15 29.16 6.90
C GLY A 2 -36.74 28.62 6.59
N ARG A 3 -35.99 28.03 7.54
CA ARG A 3 -34.62 27.49 7.28
C ARG A 3 -34.60 25.99 6.98
N THR A 4 -35.59 25.24 7.47
CA THR A 4 -35.71 23.79 7.29
C THR A 4 -36.27 23.43 5.92
N ASP A 5 -37.18 24.24 5.38
CA ASP A 5 -37.88 23.94 4.12
C ASP A 5 -36.94 24.02 2.91
N ASN A 6 -36.01 24.99 2.92
CA ASN A 6 -34.94 25.15 1.92
C ASN A 6 -33.87 24.04 2.03
N ALA A 7 -33.72 23.42 3.20
CA ALA A 7 -32.80 22.29 3.41
C ALA A 7 -33.36 21.01 2.81
N THR A 8 -34.65 20.75 3.03
CA THR A 8 -35.35 19.57 2.51
C THR A 8 -35.51 19.60 1.00
N GLU A 9 -35.76 20.78 0.42
CA GLU A 9 -35.84 20.95 -1.03
C GLU A 9 -34.47 20.67 -1.69
N LYS A 10 -33.40 21.22 -1.15
CA LYS A 10 -32.02 20.93 -1.61
C LYS A 10 -31.61 19.47 -1.41
N VAL A 11 -32.00 18.82 -0.32
CA VAL A 11 -31.74 17.38 -0.10
C VAL A 11 -32.55 16.53 -1.07
N SER A 12 -33.78 16.91 -1.39
CA SER A 12 -34.61 16.26 -2.40
C SER A 12 -34.00 16.39 -3.79
N ASP A 13 -33.61 17.59 -4.20
CA ASP A 13 -32.90 17.85 -5.46
C ASP A 13 -31.60 17.04 -5.55
N LEU A 14 -30.84 17.01 -4.46
CA LEU A 14 -29.61 16.25 -4.37
C LEU A 14 -29.83 14.74 -4.46
N LEU A 15 -30.90 14.21 -3.86
CA LEU A 15 -31.28 12.79 -3.95
C LEU A 15 -31.80 12.44 -5.35
N GLU A 16 -32.56 13.32 -6.00
CA GLU A 16 -32.98 13.18 -7.40
C GLU A 16 -31.77 13.18 -8.35
N GLN A 17 -30.77 14.03 -8.08
CA GLN A 17 -29.53 14.08 -8.86
C GLN A 17 -28.64 12.85 -8.62
N LEU A 18 -28.49 12.40 -7.37
CA LEU A 18 -27.78 11.15 -7.03
C LEU A 18 -28.46 9.90 -7.61
N THR A 19 -29.80 9.91 -7.74
CA THR A 19 -30.54 8.83 -8.41
C THR A 19 -30.44 8.90 -9.93
N ALA A 20 -30.36 10.10 -10.52
CA ALA A 20 -30.04 10.26 -11.94
C ALA A 20 -28.64 9.71 -12.28
N VAL A 21 -27.66 9.92 -11.39
CA VAL A 21 -26.29 9.39 -11.50
C VAL A 21 -26.26 7.84 -11.39
N ASN A 22 -27.15 7.23 -10.61
CA ASN A 22 -27.12 5.81 -10.24
C ASN A 22 -28.14 4.92 -10.98
N LYS A 23 -28.63 5.26 -12.18
CA LYS A 23 -29.51 4.35 -12.95
C LYS A 23 -28.78 3.04 -13.33
N LEU A 24 -28.86 2.06 -12.43
CA LEU A 24 -28.23 0.73 -12.44
C LEU A 24 -28.84 -0.25 -13.47
N GLY A 25 -29.26 0.24 -14.64
CA GLY A 25 -29.86 -0.62 -15.68
C GLY A 25 -29.78 -0.09 -17.11
N GLY A 26 -29.19 1.10 -17.33
CA GLY A 26 -28.93 1.66 -18.67
C GLY A 26 -27.46 2.05 -18.82
N GLU A 27 -27.04 2.41 -20.03
CA GLU A 27 -25.73 3.05 -20.22
C GLU A 27 -25.65 4.32 -19.34
N PRO A 28 -24.52 4.53 -18.63
CA PRO A 28 -24.34 5.72 -17.79
C PRO A 28 -24.34 6.98 -18.65
N ASP A 29 -25.27 7.90 -18.36
CA ASP A 29 -25.37 9.21 -19.01
C ASP A 29 -24.40 10.19 -18.32
N PHE A 30 -23.14 10.19 -18.77
CA PHE A 30 -22.07 10.97 -18.16
C PHE A 30 -22.28 12.49 -18.26
N ASP A 31 -22.98 12.97 -19.30
CA ASP A 31 -23.27 14.40 -19.46
C ASP A 31 -24.21 14.88 -18.34
N LYS A 32 -25.25 14.11 -18.03
CA LYS A 32 -26.13 14.41 -16.87
C LYS A 32 -25.41 14.29 -15.53
N GLN A 33 -24.44 13.38 -15.40
CA GLN A 33 -23.63 13.28 -14.18
C GLN A 33 -22.73 14.51 -14.01
N VAL A 34 -22.11 14.98 -15.10
CA VAL A 34 -21.30 16.21 -15.12
C VAL A 34 -22.15 17.43 -14.80
N ASP A 35 -23.33 17.57 -15.40
CA ASP A 35 -24.25 18.69 -15.14
C ASP A 35 -24.75 18.68 -13.70
N GLY A 36 -25.14 17.52 -13.18
CA GLY A 36 -25.53 17.36 -11.77
C GLY A 36 -24.40 17.72 -10.81
N LEU A 37 -23.17 17.26 -11.09
CA LEU A 37 -22.00 17.61 -10.30
C LEU A 37 -21.68 19.11 -10.39
N ASN A 38 -21.70 19.73 -11.57
CA ASN A 38 -21.47 21.17 -11.71
C ASN A 38 -22.51 22.02 -10.98
N LEU A 39 -23.76 21.56 -10.93
CA LEU A 39 -24.84 22.21 -10.18
C LEU A 39 -24.62 22.09 -8.66
N ILE A 40 -24.19 20.91 -8.19
CA ILE A 40 -23.84 20.65 -6.77
C ILE A 40 -22.56 21.41 -6.38
N LEU A 41 -21.60 21.52 -7.30
CA LEU A 41 -20.28 22.13 -7.14
C LEU A 41 -20.23 23.60 -7.57
N GLY A 42 -21.38 24.28 -7.62
CA GLY A 42 -21.51 25.69 -7.95
C GLY A 42 -20.51 26.59 -7.18
N PRO A 43 -20.33 27.87 -7.59
CA PRO A 43 -19.28 28.71 -7.05
C PRO A 43 -19.31 28.69 -5.52
N PRO A 44 -18.18 28.40 -4.84
CA PRO A 44 -18.13 28.32 -3.39
C PRO A 44 -18.14 29.75 -2.86
N SER A 45 -19.28 30.43 -2.95
CA SER A 45 -19.42 31.78 -2.40
C SER A 45 -19.56 31.76 -0.88
N ASP A 46 -20.01 30.64 -0.30
CA ASP A 46 -20.45 30.59 1.09
C ASP A 46 -19.71 29.56 1.98
N GLY A 47 -18.61 28.96 1.49
CA GLY A 47 -17.78 28.01 2.26
C GLY A 47 -18.47 26.67 2.60
N LEU A 48 -17.69 25.70 3.11
CA LEU A 48 -18.21 24.40 3.58
C LEU A 48 -19.03 24.51 4.89
N SER A 49 -19.09 25.70 5.50
CA SER A 49 -19.60 25.94 6.85
C SER A 49 -21.12 25.94 6.98
N ALA A 50 -21.86 26.31 5.92
CA ALA A 50 -23.29 26.54 6.07
C ALA A 50 -24.16 25.25 6.03
N TRP A 51 -23.67 24.10 5.51
CA TRP A 51 -24.51 22.92 5.20
C TRP A 51 -23.81 21.55 5.28
N TRP A 52 -22.90 21.36 6.24
CA TRP A 52 -22.06 20.17 6.35
C TRP A 52 -22.82 18.81 6.37
N TRP A 53 -24.02 18.73 6.98
CA TRP A 53 -24.82 17.49 7.02
C TRP A 53 -25.44 17.12 5.67
N VAL A 54 -25.64 18.10 4.77
CA VAL A 54 -26.13 17.88 3.39
C VAL A 54 -24.95 17.54 2.49
N GLN A 55 -23.80 18.16 2.75
CA GLN A 55 -22.57 17.94 1.99
C GLN A 55 -21.90 16.60 2.34
N ALA A 56 -22.06 16.06 3.55
CA ALA A 56 -21.41 14.80 3.93
C ALA A 56 -21.86 13.59 3.07
N PRO A 57 -23.16 13.36 2.80
CA PRO A 57 -23.60 12.34 1.85
C PRO A 57 -23.06 12.54 0.42
N VAL A 58 -23.01 13.79 -0.05
CA VAL A 58 -22.46 14.16 -1.36
C VAL A 58 -20.97 13.82 -1.45
N LEU A 59 -20.20 14.28 -0.46
CA LEU A 59 -18.77 14.02 -0.36
C LEU A 59 -18.50 12.52 -0.28
N ARG A 60 -19.32 11.76 0.45
CA ARG A 60 -19.23 10.29 0.48
C ARG A 60 -19.47 9.67 -0.89
N HIS A 61 -20.48 10.14 -1.63
CA HIS A 61 -20.76 9.65 -2.97
C HIS A 61 -19.63 9.98 -3.96
N MET A 62 -19.13 11.21 -3.93
CA MET A 62 -17.98 11.67 -4.70
C MET A 62 -16.73 10.81 -4.42
N LEU A 63 -16.39 10.58 -3.15
CA LEU A 63 -15.27 9.74 -2.75
C LEU A 63 -15.47 8.27 -3.14
N TRP A 64 -16.71 7.77 -3.13
CA TRP A 64 -17.05 6.45 -3.64
C TRP A 64 -16.85 6.35 -5.16
N GLN A 65 -17.30 7.34 -5.94
CA GLN A 65 -17.07 7.39 -7.39
C GLN A 65 -15.58 7.45 -7.74
N LEU A 66 -14.78 8.22 -6.98
CA LEU A 66 -13.32 8.23 -7.15
C LEU A 66 -12.68 6.87 -6.90
N ARG A 67 -13.28 6.02 -6.07
CA ARG A 67 -12.78 4.67 -5.84
C ARG A 67 -13.07 3.72 -7.01
N GLU A 68 -14.12 3.98 -7.80
CA GLU A 68 -14.50 3.15 -8.94
C GLU A 68 -13.58 3.39 -10.15
N PRO A 69 -12.80 2.39 -10.60
CA PRO A 69 -11.85 2.57 -11.72
C PRO A 69 -12.51 2.91 -13.05
N THR A 70 -13.80 2.55 -13.20
CA THR A 70 -14.62 2.76 -14.40
C THR A 70 -15.33 4.11 -14.39
N CYS A 71 -15.16 4.93 -13.36
CA CYS A 71 -15.65 6.31 -13.35
C CYS A 71 -15.10 7.05 -14.57
N ASP A 72 -15.99 7.76 -15.27
CA ASP A 72 -15.61 8.60 -16.40
C ASP A 72 -14.55 9.63 -15.99
N PHE A 73 -13.65 9.94 -16.93
CA PHE A 73 -12.53 10.83 -16.68
C PHE A 73 -12.99 12.27 -16.39
N GLY A 74 -14.01 12.77 -17.08
CA GLY A 74 -14.58 14.10 -16.85
C GLY A 74 -15.21 14.21 -15.46
N VAL A 75 -16.05 13.24 -15.11
CA VAL A 75 -16.66 13.11 -13.77
C VAL A 75 -15.58 13.07 -12.68
N ARG A 76 -14.56 12.24 -12.86
CA ARG A 76 -13.43 12.12 -11.92
C ARG A 76 -12.69 13.44 -11.74
N ARG A 77 -12.40 14.16 -12.82
CA ARG A 77 -11.70 15.44 -12.77
C ARG A 77 -12.51 16.51 -12.02
N LEU A 78 -13.81 16.57 -12.25
CA LEU A 78 -14.69 17.49 -11.51
C LEU A 78 -14.68 17.22 -10.01
N ILE A 79 -14.74 15.94 -9.62
CA ILE A 79 -14.70 15.54 -8.21
C ILE A 79 -13.33 15.85 -7.60
N GLU A 80 -12.24 15.54 -8.29
CA GLU A 80 -10.89 15.90 -7.84
C GLU A 80 -10.76 17.41 -7.64
N ASP A 81 -11.22 18.21 -8.60
CA ASP A 81 -11.15 19.67 -8.55
C ASP A 81 -12.00 20.23 -7.39
N ALA A 82 -13.17 19.65 -7.14
CA ALA A 82 -14.00 20.00 -5.98
C ALA A 82 -13.31 19.72 -4.65
N LEU A 83 -12.76 18.52 -4.48
CA LEU A 83 -12.06 18.13 -3.26
C LEU A 83 -10.77 18.94 -3.07
N CYS A 84 -10.08 19.29 -4.17
CA CYS A 84 -8.93 20.20 -4.13
C CYS A 84 -9.35 21.62 -3.75
N LYS A 85 -10.48 22.14 -4.26
CA LYS A 85 -11.01 23.45 -3.83
C LYS A 85 -11.33 23.48 -2.33
N CYS A 86 -11.80 22.37 -1.75
CA CYS A 86 -12.02 22.27 -0.31
C CYS A 86 -10.73 22.49 0.50
N SER A 87 -9.55 22.16 -0.05
CA SER A 87 -8.26 22.43 0.62
C SER A 87 -7.91 23.92 0.74
N ASN A 88 -8.59 24.77 -0.03
CA ASN A 88 -8.44 26.23 0.04
C ASN A 88 -9.36 26.87 1.08
N ASP A 89 -10.26 26.11 1.72
CA ASP A 89 -11.13 26.66 2.74
C ASP A 89 -10.28 27.13 3.92
N ARG A 90 -10.42 28.43 4.25
CA ARG A 90 -9.74 29.11 5.36
C ARG A 90 -10.67 29.34 6.55
N SER A 91 -11.86 28.75 6.54
CA SER A 91 -12.77 28.85 7.67
C SER A 91 -12.18 28.13 8.88
N GLU A 92 -12.27 28.78 10.05
CA GLU A 92 -12.02 28.17 11.36
C GLU A 92 -13.22 27.33 11.82
N ASP A 93 -14.14 26.98 10.91
CA ASP A 93 -15.31 26.20 11.24
C ASP A 93 -14.89 24.76 11.58
N THR A 94 -15.04 24.44 12.87
CA THR A 94 -14.81 23.11 13.44
C THR A 94 -15.47 21.98 12.66
N THR A 95 -16.56 22.27 11.94
CA THR A 95 -17.31 21.28 11.19
C THR A 95 -16.65 20.89 9.88
N VAL A 96 -16.03 21.86 9.19
CA VAL A 96 -15.23 21.62 7.98
C VAL A 96 -14.01 20.76 8.33
N LEU A 97 -13.37 21.10 9.45
CA LEU A 97 -12.25 20.32 10.00
C LEU A 97 -12.67 18.90 10.39
N ALA A 98 -13.85 18.73 11.00
CA ALA A 98 -14.40 17.42 11.30
C ALA A 98 -14.65 16.58 10.03
N LEU A 99 -15.14 17.20 8.93
CA LEU A 99 -15.30 16.51 7.65
C LEU A 99 -13.96 16.13 7.01
N VAL A 100 -12.97 17.03 7.03
CA VAL A 100 -11.64 16.74 6.50
C VAL A 100 -10.99 15.58 7.27
N ARG A 101 -11.00 15.65 8.61
CA ARG A 101 -10.41 14.65 9.51
C ARG A 101 -11.15 13.32 9.50
N GLY A 102 -12.48 13.36 9.55
CA GLY A 102 -13.34 12.19 9.71
C GLY A 102 -13.75 11.52 8.40
N LEU A 103 -13.70 12.23 7.27
CA LEU A 103 -14.15 11.73 5.97
C LEU A 103 -13.07 11.80 4.89
N ILE A 104 -12.57 12.99 4.56
CA ILE A 104 -11.72 13.17 3.38
C ILE A 104 -10.39 12.43 3.55
N ILE A 105 -9.61 12.72 4.60
CA ILE A 105 -8.30 12.08 4.81
C ILE A 105 -8.41 10.54 4.89
N PRO A 106 -9.32 9.95 5.70
CA PRO A 106 -9.47 8.50 5.74
C PRO A 106 -9.83 7.87 4.39
N TRP A 107 -10.66 8.54 3.58
CA TRP A 107 -11.00 8.06 2.25
C TRP A 107 -9.84 8.20 1.28
N THR A 108 -9.13 9.32 1.30
CA THR A 108 -7.95 9.52 0.45
C THR A 108 -6.89 8.45 0.71
N ARG A 109 -6.68 8.05 1.98
CA ARG A 109 -5.82 6.91 2.34
C ARG A 109 -6.31 5.59 1.70
N LYS A 110 -7.62 5.37 1.62
CA LYS A 110 -8.18 4.19 0.92
C LYS A 110 -7.98 4.26 -0.60
N LEU A 111 -7.96 5.46 -1.19
CA LEU A 111 -7.65 5.63 -2.62
C LEU A 111 -6.19 5.26 -2.91
N LEU A 112 -5.26 5.62 -2.02
CA LEU A 112 -3.83 5.30 -2.18
C LEU A 112 -3.51 3.80 -2.10
N ASP A 113 -4.27 3.04 -1.31
CA ASP A 113 -4.13 1.58 -1.22
C ASP A 113 -4.82 0.83 -2.38
N HIS A 114 -5.42 1.55 -3.34
CA HIS A 114 -6.15 0.96 -4.46
C HIS A 114 -5.19 0.41 -5.54
N PRO A 115 -5.49 -0.73 -6.21
CA PRO A 115 -4.61 -1.29 -7.24
C PRO A 115 -4.60 -0.51 -8.56
N SER A 116 -5.68 0.24 -8.86
CA SER A 116 -5.82 1.02 -10.09
C SER A 116 -5.05 2.34 -10.03
N GLU A 117 -4.21 2.60 -11.04
CA GLU A 117 -3.46 3.84 -11.23
C GLU A 117 -4.33 5.08 -11.15
N VAL A 118 -5.45 5.09 -11.88
CA VAL A 118 -6.34 6.25 -11.98
C VAL A 118 -6.91 6.64 -10.61
N VAL A 119 -7.15 5.64 -9.75
CA VAL A 119 -7.69 5.85 -8.39
C VAL A 119 -6.61 6.38 -7.45
N VAL A 120 -5.41 5.81 -7.52
CA VAL A 120 -4.26 6.27 -6.72
C VAL A 120 -3.88 7.70 -7.09
N ASN A 121 -3.89 8.04 -8.38
CA ASN A 121 -3.64 9.39 -8.88
C ASN A 121 -4.58 10.43 -8.26
N SER A 122 -5.88 10.12 -8.20
CA SER A 122 -6.85 10.99 -7.54
C SER A 122 -6.51 11.20 -6.06
N GLY A 123 -6.12 10.13 -5.36
CA GLY A 123 -5.74 10.22 -3.95
C GLY A 123 -4.55 11.14 -3.71
N ILE A 124 -3.55 11.09 -4.59
CA ILE A 124 -2.32 11.88 -4.47
C ILE A 124 -2.56 13.32 -4.82
N ARG A 125 -3.34 13.58 -5.87
CA ARG A 125 -3.75 14.93 -6.22
C ARG A 125 -4.47 15.61 -5.05
N ILE A 126 -5.35 14.88 -4.36
CA ILE A 126 -6.01 15.38 -3.15
C ILE A 126 -4.99 15.61 -2.04
N ILE A 127 -4.12 14.65 -1.70
CA ILE A 127 -3.11 14.86 -0.65
C ILE A 127 -2.17 16.03 -0.96
N ALA A 128 -1.72 16.17 -2.20
CA ALA A 128 -0.89 17.27 -2.65
C ALA A 128 -1.60 18.61 -2.44
N ALA A 129 -2.87 18.73 -2.83
CA ALA A 129 -3.65 19.94 -2.61
C ALA A 129 -3.80 20.28 -1.11
N TYR A 130 -4.05 19.28 -0.25
CA TYR A 130 -4.17 19.51 1.20
C TYR A 130 -2.83 19.85 1.85
N CYS A 131 -1.73 19.24 1.40
CA CYS A 131 -0.38 19.57 1.84
C CYS A 131 0.04 20.99 1.42
N THR A 132 -0.27 21.39 0.18
CA THR A 132 0.12 22.71 -0.35
C THR A 132 -0.76 23.82 0.19
N ASN A 133 -2.07 23.60 0.28
CA ASN A 133 -3.01 24.67 0.58
C ASN A 133 -3.40 24.67 2.06
N MET A 134 -3.86 23.55 2.62
CA MET A 134 -4.44 23.50 3.96
C MET A 134 -3.37 23.43 5.06
N ALA A 135 -2.29 22.68 4.84
CA ALA A 135 -1.25 22.47 5.86
C ALA A 135 -0.58 23.79 6.34
N PRO A 136 -0.18 24.74 5.47
CA PRO A 136 0.38 26.02 5.91
C PRO A 136 -0.57 26.83 6.80
N PHE A 137 -1.87 26.77 6.51
CA PHE A 137 -2.88 27.45 7.33
C PHE A 137 -3.08 26.77 8.68
N ALA A 138 -3.13 25.43 8.70
CA ALA A 138 -3.20 24.68 9.96
C ALA A 138 -1.99 24.99 10.87
N VAL A 139 -0.80 25.13 10.30
CA VAL A 139 0.42 25.55 11.03
C VAL A 139 0.30 26.99 11.52
N ALA A 140 -0.15 27.92 10.66
CA ALA A 140 -0.32 29.33 11.05
C ALA A 140 -1.32 29.51 12.20
N GLN A 141 -2.36 28.67 12.26
CA GLN A 141 -3.37 28.65 13.31
C GLN A 141 -2.94 27.86 14.55
N GLY A 142 -1.74 27.28 14.58
CA GLY A 142 -1.24 26.49 15.69
C GLY A 142 -1.98 25.16 15.89
N TRP A 143 -2.68 24.65 14.87
CA TRP A 143 -3.38 23.36 14.94
C TRP A 143 -2.43 22.16 14.92
N ASP A 144 -1.19 22.38 14.49
CA ASP A 144 -0.07 21.46 14.61
C ASP A 144 0.33 21.21 16.08
N ARG A 145 0.04 22.16 16.97
CA ARG A 145 0.30 22.07 18.41
C ARG A 145 -0.96 21.61 19.13
N GLU A 146 -0.90 20.45 19.76
CA GLU A 146 -1.97 19.97 20.64
C GLU A 146 -2.37 21.08 21.63
N HIS A 147 -3.62 21.54 21.55
CA HIS A 147 -4.23 22.32 22.61
C HIS A 147 -4.40 21.41 23.82
N SER A 148 -3.35 21.31 24.63
CA SER A 148 -3.30 20.65 25.94
C SER A 148 -4.07 21.46 27.00
N GLY A 149 -5.29 21.88 26.65
CA GLY A 149 -6.10 22.76 27.51
C GLY A 149 -7.57 22.74 27.12
N GLY A 150 -8.30 21.74 27.62
CA GLY A 150 -9.76 21.85 27.78
C GLY A 150 -10.59 20.79 27.06
N SER A 151 -11.22 19.93 27.87
CA SER A 151 -12.37 19.05 27.57
C SER A 151 -12.22 18.01 26.46
N SER A 152 -11.77 16.82 26.88
CA SER A 152 -12.42 15.52 26.65
C SER A 152 -13.12 15.30 25.30
N THR A 153 -12.34 15.18 24.24
CA THR A 153 -12.51 14.11 23.25
C THR A 153 -11.12 13.61 22.88
N GLU A 154 -10.53 12.80 23.76
CA GLU A 154 -9.44 11.90 23.40
C GLU A 154 -10.00 10.88 22.39
N ASP A 155 -10.09 11.28 21.13
CA ASP A 155 -10.38 10.35 20.04
C ASP A 155 -9.15 9.44 19.85
N GLU A 156 -9.39 8.14 19.88
CA GLU A 156 -8.46 6.99 19.94
C GLU A 156 -7.40 6.87 18.81
N SER A 157 -7.12 7.94 18.06
CA SER A 157 -6.16 7.94 16.94
C SER A 157 -4.86 8.70 17.17
N GLY A 158 -4.74 9.51 18.23
CA GLY A 158 -3.46 10.14 18.67
C GLY A 158 -2.66 10.85 17.57
N SER A 159 -3.30 11.30 16.49
CA SER A 159 -2.64 11.93 15.34
C SER A 159 -2.95 13.43 15.32
N THR A 160 -1.90 14.23 15.23
CA THR A 160 -1.98 15.68 15.15
C THR A 160 -2.43 16.12 13.75
N TRP A 161 -2.89 17.36 13.59
CA TRP A 161 -3.15 17.90 12.25
C TRP A 161 -1.90 17.94 11.38
N ALA A 162 -0.73 18.10 11.99
CA ALA A 162 0.55 18.01 11.29
C ALA A 162 0.77 16.63 10.66
N ASP A 163 0.49 15.55 11.41
CA ASP A 163 0.58 14.18 10.92
C ASP A 163 -0.43 13.88 9.81
N LEU A 164 -1.62 14.46 9.91
CA LEU A 164 -2.72 14.23 8.98
C LEU A 164 -2.52 14.94 7.64
N LEU A 165 -1.93 16.14 7.67
CA LEU A 165 -1.72 17.00 6.50
C LEU A 165 -0.31 16.88 5.90
N HIS A 166 0.54 16.04 6.48
CA HIS A 166 1.90 15.81 6.02
C HIS A 166 2.72 17.11 5.98
N VAL A 167 2.65 17.90 7.05
CA VAL A 167 3.25 19.25 7.16
C VAL A 167 4.76 19.25 6.83
N GLU A 168 5.47 18.17 7.15
CA GLU A 168 6.88 18.02 6.82
C GLU A 168 7.17 18.01 5.31
N LEU A 169 6.15 17.77 4.48
CA LEU A 169 6.25 17.77 3.03
C LEU A 169 5.98 19.13 2.39
N ILE A 170 5.56 20.16 3.15
CA ILE A 170 5.28 21.51 2.61
C ILE A 170 6.44 22.04 1.74
N PRO A 171 7.73 22.00 2.17
CA PRO A 171 8.82 22.51 1.34
C PRO A 171 8.99 21.76 0.01
N LEU A 172 8.66 20.47 -0.01
CA LEU A 172 8.72 19.65 -1.21
C LEU A 172 7.49 19.88 -2.11
N ALA A 173 6.33 20.14 -1.51
CA ALA A 173 5.09 20.47 -2.20
C ALA A 173 5.22 21.79 -2.98
N GLU A 174 5.81 22.83 -2.37
CA GLU A 174 6.10 24.12 -3.01
C GLU A 174 7.02 23.99 -4.24
N GLN A 175 7.87 22.96 -4.26
CA GLN A 175 8.77 22.65 -5.39
C GLN A 175 8.11 21.78 -6.47
N GLY A 176 6.82 21.45 -6.33
CA GLY A 176 6.10 20.55 -7.24
C GLY A 176 6.48 19.07 -7.10
N THR A 177 7.16 18.69 -6.01
CA THR A 177 7.64 17.30 -5.82
C THR A 177 6.48 16.32 -5.62
N LEU A 178 5.38 16.75 -4.99
CA LEU A 178 4.20 15.89 -4.79
C LEU A 178 3.45 15.60 -6.09
N ASP A 179 3.40 16.57 -7.01
CA ASP A 179 2.83 16.37 -8.35
C ASP A 179 3.67 15.37 -9.16
N ASP A 180 4.98 15.35 -8.93
CA ASP A 180 5.91 14.45 -9.61
C ASP A 180 5.78 12.99 -9.19
N LEU A 181 5.17 12.69 -8.03
CA LEU A 181 4.98 11.32 -7.55
C LEU A 181 4.24 10.43 -8.55
N PHE A 182 3.33 11.00 -9.35
CA PHE A 182 2.55 10.27 -10.35
C PHE A 182 2.60 10.92 -11.73
N HIS A 183 3.70 11.61 -12.02
CA HIS A 183 3.98 12.07 -13.36
C HIS A 183 4.08 10.89 -14.33
N LEU A 184 3.66 11.06 -15.59
CA LEU A 184 3.77 10.02 -16.64
C LEU A 184 5.21 9.49 -16.86
N GLN A 185 6.21 10.25 -16.41
CA GLN A 185 7.62 9.87 -16.51
C GLN A 185 8.06 9.20 -15.21
N LYS A 186 8.31 7.89 -15.26
CA LYS A 186 8.81 7.10 -14.12
C LYS A 186 10.07 7.69 -13.47
N SER A 187 10.93 8.37 -14.25
CA SER A 187 12.11 9.06 -13.73
C SER A 187 11.79 10.25 -12.81
N ARG A 188 10.70 10.99 -13.07
CA ARG A 188 10.21 12.06 -12.17
C ARG A 188 9.62 11.47 -10.90
N GLN A 189 8.81 10.41 -11.03
CA GLN A 189 8.29 9.67 -9.86
C GLN A 189 9.40 9.18 -8.95
N HIS A 190 10.44 8.55 -9.51
CA HIS A 190 11.60 8.11 -8.75
C HIS A 190 12.30 9.28 -8.05
N LYS A 191 12.59 10.38 -8.77
CA LYS A 191 13.24 11.56 -8.17
C LYS A 191 12.42 12.15 -7.04
N ALA A 192 11.10 12.20 -7.18
CA ALA A 192 10.21 12.67 -6.13
C ALA A 192 10.27 11.79 -4.88
N LEU A 193 10.15 10.47 -5.05
CA LEU A 193 10.25 9.51 -3.95
C LEU A 193 11.62 9.57 -3.25
N VAL A 194 12.71 9.71 -4.01
CA VAL A 194 14.06 9.87 -3.44
C VAL A 194 14.18 11.16 -2.64
N ARG A 195 13.63 12.29 -3.12
CA ARG A 195 13.63 13.55 -2.38
C ARG A 195 12.85 13.44 -1.07
N ILE A 196 11.70 12.79 -1.09
CA ILE A 196 10.92 12.58 0.14
C ILE A 196 11.66 11.66 1.11
N LEU A 197 12.23 10.56 0.63
CA LEU A 197 13.04 9.66 1.47
C LEU A 197 14.29 10.31 2.04
N ALA A 198 14.84 11.33 1.37
CA ALA A 198 16.00 12.06 1.86
C ALA A 198 15.71 12.87 3.13
N LEU A 199 14.44 13.14 3.45
CA LEU A 199 14.03 13.72 4.74
C LEU A 199 14.32 12.77 5.92
N GLY A 200 14.43 11.46 5.68
CA GLY A 200 14.89 10.49 6.68
C GLY A 200 14.07 10.54 7.98
N ASP A 201 14.75 10.85 9.08
CA ASP A 201 14.16 10.89 10.43
C ASP A 201 13.18 12.07 10.64
N GLU A 202 13.13 13.04 9.72
CA GLU A 202 12.14 14.13 9.72
C GLU A 202 10.74 13.66 9.26
N LEU A 203 10.64 12.49 8.64
CA LEU A 203 9.37 11.95 8.17
C LEU A 203 8.50 11.48 9.33
N SER A 204 7.25 11.97 9.38
CA SER A 204 6.29 11.47 10.36
C SER A 204 5.93 10.01 10.08
N LYS A 205 5.62 9.27 11.16
CA LYS A 205 5.10 7.90 11.07
C LYS A 205 3.80 7.84 10.25
N SER A 206 3.01 8.91 10.27
CA SER A 206 1.80 9.04 9.47
C SER A 206 2.11 9.08 7.98
N THR A 207 3.06 9.92 7.55
CA THR A 207 3.51 9.99 6.15
C THR A 207 4.07 8.67 5.66
N ILE A 208 4.92 8.02 6.45
CA ILE A 208 5.47 6.70 6.11
C ILE A 208 4.34 5.67 5.96
N SER A 209 3.40 5.62 6.92
CA SER A 209 2.35 4.59 6.94
C SER A 209 1.22 4.82 5.92
N HIS A 210 0.86 6.07 5.66
CA HIS A 210 -0.39 6.42 4.98
C HIS A 210 -0.20 7.02 3.59
N LEU A 211 1.01 7.52 3.28
CA LEU A 211 1.38 7.97 1.94
C LEU A 211 2.39 7.01 1.34
N LEU A 212 3.61 6.96 1.90
CA LEU A 212 4.74 6.27 1.25
C LEU A 212 4.54 4.77 1.13
N LEU A 213 4.05 4.09 2.18
CA LEU A 213 3.87 2.64 2.15
C LEU A 213 2.83 2.18 1.11
N PRO A 214 1.64 2.80 0.99
CA PRO A 214 0.74 2.55 -0.14
C PRO A 214 1.41 2.76 -1.51
N LEU A 215 2.17 3.84 -1.71
CA LEU A 215 2.88 4.08 -2.98
C LEU A 215 3.91 3.00 -3.29
N ALA A 216 4.69 2.59 -2.28
CA ALA A 216 5.67 1.53 -2.43
C ALA A 216 5.01 0.20 -2.86
N ARG A 217 3.86 -0.13 -2.25
CA ARG A 217 3.06 -1.30 -2.66
C ARG A 217 2.57 -1.18 -4.09
N TYR A 218 2.09 0.00 -4.47
CA TYR A 218 1.62 0.28 -5.83
C TYR A 218 2.75 0.06 -6.85
N HIS A 219 3.92 0.68 -6.67
CA HIS A 219 5.03 0.56 -7.64
C HIS A 219 5.59 -0.86 -7.73
N ILE A 220 5.74 -1.56 -6.60
CA ILE A 220 6.18 -2.97 -6.60
C ILE A 220 5.19 -3.86 -7.38
N THR A 221 3.91 -3.51 -7.35
CA THR A 221 2.85 -4.31 -7.98
C THR A 221 2.59 -3.91 -9.44
N ASN A 222 2.64 -2.64 -9.77
CA ASN A 222 2.27 -2.12 -11.09
C ASN A 222 3.47 -1.72 -11.95
N SER A 223 4.68 -1.64 -11.40
CA SER A 223 5.91 -1.35 -12.14
C SER A 223 7.09 -2.21 -11.68
N PRO A 224 6.95 -3.55 -11.56
CA PRO A 224 8.03 -4.43 -11.09
C PRO A 224 9.21 -4.53 -12.07
N ASP A 225 9.02 -4.07 -13.32
CA ASP A 225 10.04 -3.97 -14.36
C ASP A 225 10.98 -2.77 -14.16
N ASP A 226 10.52 -1.72 -13.48
CA ASP A 226 11.31 -0.52 -13.24
C ASP A 226 12.16 -0.69 -11.98
N HIS A 227 13.44 -1.03 -12.17
CA HIS A 227 14.40 -1.20 -11.08
C HIS A 227 14.52 0.05 -10.20
N ASN A 228 14.44 1.25 -10.75
CA ASN A 228 14.59 2.47 -9.96
C ASN A 228 13.38 2.67 -9.03
N LEU A 229 12.16 2.42 -9.52
CA LEU A 229 10.95 2.51 -8.70
C LEU A 229 10.84 1.38 -7.69
N VAL A 230 11.23 0.16 -8.06
CA VAL A 230 11.29 -0.97 -7.11
C VAL A 230 12.31 -0.68 -6.01
N ASP A 231 13.48 -0.16 -6.34
CA ASP A 231 14.55 0.09 -5.38
C ASP A 231 14.14 1.13 -4.34
N VAL A 232 13.63 2.28 -4.79
CA VAL A 232 13.13 3.33 -3.88
C VAL A 232 11.95 2.82 -3.05
N SER A 233 11.04 2.03 -3.62
CA SER A 233 9.89 1.43 -2.90
C SER A 233 10.32 0.42 -1.84
N THR A 234 11.35 -0.37 -2.12
CA THR A 234 11.93 -1.28 -1.12
C THR A 234 12.66 -0.51 -0.02
N GLY A 235 13.27 0.64 -0.34
CA GLY A 235 13.78 1.60 0.63
C GLY A 235 12.69 2.12 1.58
N ILE A 236 11.52 2.48 1.04
CA ILE A 236 10.33 2.84 1.85
C ILE A 236 9.91 1.68 2.74
N MET A 237 9.86 0.43 2.24
CA MET A 237 9.51 -0.72 3.05
C MET A 237 10.50 -0.96 4.19
N LYS A 238 11.80 -0.75 3.94
CA LYS A 238 12.85 -0.81 4.97
C LYS A 238 12.61 0.25 6.06
N LEU A 239 12.40 1.50 5.66
CA LEU A 239 12.11 2.60 6.58
C LEU A 239 10.84 2.32 7.40
N ALA A 240 9.77 1.88 6.73
CA ALA A 240 8.51 1.53 7.37
C ALA A 240 8.67 0.36 8.37
N ALA A 241 9.51 -0.63 8.06
CA ALA A 241 9.78 -1.74 8.95
C ALA A 241 10.67 -1.35 10.14
N LYS A 242 11.55 -0.36 9.96
CA LYS A 242 12.38 0.22 11.02
C LYS A 242 11.56 1.08 11.99
N ASP A 243 10.77 2.03 11.49
CA ASP A 243 10.25 3.12 12.34
C ASP A 243 8.76 2.98 12.73
N LEU A 244 7.97 2.15 12.03
CA LEU A 244 6.55 1.98 12.36
C LEU A 244 6.30 0.97 13.48
N SER A 245 5.06 0.93 13.98
CA SER A 245 4.64 -0.05 14.99
C SER A 245 4.65 -1.49 14.46
N TRP A 246 4.84 -2.46 15.35
CA TRP A 246 4.82 -3.89 14.99
C TRP A 246 3.55 -4.33 14.28
N THR A 247 2.40 -3.73 14.59
CA THR A 247 1.14 -3.98 13.87
C THR A 247 1.26 -3.62 12.38
N ARG A 248 1.94 -2.52 12.05
CA ARG A 248 2.22 -2.11 10.66
C ARG A 248 3.26 -3.02 10.02
N VAL A 249 4.33 -3.38 10.73
CA VAL A 249 5.35 -4.33 10.26
C VAL A 249 4.70 -5.67 9.90
N ILE A 250 3.88 -6.24 10.78
CA ILE A 250 3.11 -7.46 10.51
C ILE A 250 2.19 -7.27 9.30
N GLY A 251 1.58 -6.09 9.16
CA GLY A 251 0.78 -5.71 7.99
C GLY A 251 1.57 -5.77 6.67
N ILE A 252 2.84 -5.34 6.66
CA ILE A 252 3.75 -5.45 5.51
C ILE A 252 3.96 -6.92 5.14
N PHE A 253 4.29 -7.79 6.10
CA PHE A 253 4.49 -9.22 5.85
C PHE A 253 3.20 -9.93 5.43
N ARG A 254 2.04 -9.56 5.99
CA ARG A 254 0.74 -10.09 5.55
C ARG A 254 0.44 -9.72 4.11
N TRP A 255 0.72 -8.46 3.72
CA TRP A 255 0.55 -8.02 2.35
C TRP A 255 1.51 -8.76 1.41
N LEU A 256 2.82 -8.77 1.70
CA LEU A 256 3.84 -9.48 0.91
C LEU A 256 3.50 -10.97 0.76
N GLY A 257 3.17 -11.64 1.86
CA GLY A 257 2.76 -13.04 1.85
C GLY A 257 1.47 -13.27 1.09
N GLY A 258 0.52 -12.32 1.13
CA GLY A 258 -0.68 -12.34 0.30
C GLY A 258 -0.38 -12.26 -1.20
N GLN A 259 0.61 -11.45 -1.60
CA GLN A 259 1.06 -11.32 -2.99
C GLN A 259 1.80 -12.58 -3.47
N LEU A 260 2.60 -13.21 -2.60
CA LEU A 260 3.42 -14.38 -2.90
C LEU A 260 2.68 -15.73 -2.82
N LYS A 261 1.39 -15.73 -2.43
CA LYS A 261 0.56 -16.94 -2.40
C LYS A 261 0.38 -17.55 -3.80
N PRO A 262 0.13 -18.88 -3.90
CA PRO A 262 -0.24 -19.53 -5.15
C PRO A 262 -1.42 -18.81 -5.81
N GLY A 263 -1.26 -18.46 -7.09
CA GLY A 263 -2.25 -17.65 -7.81
C GLY A 263 -2.02 -16.14 -7.74
N GLY A 264 -1.38 -15.60 -6.69
CA GLY A 264 -1.09 -14.17 -6.56
C GLY A 264 -0.19 -13.65 -7.67
N VAL A 265 0.98 -14.24 -7.84
CA VAL A 265 1.94 -13.90 -8.91
C VAL A 265 1.56 -14.51 -10.27
N SER A 266 0.52 -15.35 -10.33
CA SER A 266 0.08 -15.97 -11.58
C SER A 266 -0.54 -14.94 -12.52
N ARG A 267 -0.41 -15.11 -13.84
CA ARG A 267 -1.07 -14.24 -14.83
C ARG A 267 -2.58 -14.10 -14.59
N LYS A 268 -3.25 -15.18 -14.15
CA LYS A 268 -4.69 -15.17 -13.84
C LYS A 268 -4.99 -14.32 -12.60
N GLY A 269 -4.18 -14.40 -11.54
CA GLY A 269 -4.36 -13.58 -10.34
C GLY A 269 -3.88 -12.14 -10.48
N LEU A 270 -2.89 -11.87 -11.34
CA LEU A 270 -2.54 -10.51 -11.74
C LEU A 270 -3.71 -9.88 -12.52
N ARG A 271 -4.22 -10.57 -13.55
CA ARG A 271 -5.37 -10.14 -14.35
C ARG A 271 -6.65 -9.94 -13.52
N ASN A 272 -6.97 -10.87 -12.62
CA ASN A 272 -8.14 -10.78 -11.74
C ASN A 272 -8.06 -9.61 -10.73
N ARG A 273 -6.86 -9.07 -10.50
CA ARG A 273 -6.65 -7.95 -9.59
C ARG A 273 -6.50 -6.61 -10.31
N GLY A 274 -6.70 -6.60 -11.64
CA GLY A 274 -6.46 -5.42 -12.47
C GLY A 274 -4.99 -5.00 -12.55
N ILE A 275 -4.08 -5.86 -12.07
CA ILE A 275 -2.64 -5.63 -12.07
C ILE A 275 -2.10 -6.18 -13.40
N GLY A 276 -1.54 -5.31 -14.23
CA GLY A 276 -0.95 -5.70 -15.52
C GLY A 276 -1.79 -5.32 -16.72
N ARG A 277 -1.97 -4.02 -16.96
CA ARG A 277 -2.00 -3.53 -18.34
C ARG A 277 -0.58 -3.64 -18.89
N HIS A 278 -0.37 -4.65 -19.75
CA HIS A 278 0.82 -4.88 -20.59
C HIS A 278 2.10 -5.40 -19.89
N GLY A 279 2.57 -6.59 -20.29
CA GLY A 279 4.01 -6.93 -20.29
C GLY A 279 4.69 -7.43 -19.01
N VAL A 280 4.08 -7.30 -17.82
CA VAL A 280 4.74 -7.71 -16.56
C VAL A 280 4.91 -9.23 -16.46
N SER A 281 6.16 -9.71 -16.32
CA SER A 281 6.43 -11.13 -16.11
C SER A 281 6.22 -11.53 -14.63
N PRO A 282 5.69 -12.73 -14.35
CA PRO A 282 5.60 -13.27 -12.99
C PRO A 282 6.95 -13.28 -12.26
N GLU A 283 8.05 -13.50 -12.97
CA GLU A 283 9.41 -13.50 -12.42
C GLU A 283 9.85 -12.11 -11.94
N GLN A 284 9.55 -11.05 -12.70
CA GLN A 284 9.85 -9.67 -12.30
C GLN A 284 9.08 -9.29 -11.04
N MET A 285 7.81 -9.67 -10.98
CA MET A 285 6.96 -9.48 -9.81
C MET A 285 7.50 -10.25 -8.59
N GLU A 286 7.84 -11.53 -8.76
CA GLU A 286 8.46 -12.34 -7.71
C GLU A 286 9.73 -11.66 -7.17
N LYS A 287 10.63 -11.23 -8.07
CA LYS A 287 11.89 -10.57 -7.71
C LYS A 287 11.66 -9.27 -6.95
N ALA A 288 10.71 -8.44 -7.37
CA ALA A 288 10.36 -7.19 -6.69
C ALA A 288 9.79 -7.44 -5.29
N LEU A 289 8.89 -8.42 -5.15
CA LEU A 289 8.30 -8.81 -3.86
C LEU A 289 9.36 -9.39 -2.91
N LEU A 290 10.25 -10.25 -3.40
CA LEU A 290 11.39 -10.79 -2.65
C LEU A 290 12.30 -9.68 -2.12
N LYS A 291 12.61 -8.68 -2.96
CA LYS A 291 13.39 -7.52 -2.54
C LYS A 291 12.66 -6.72 -1.45
N GLY A 292 11.33 -6.60 -1.55
CA GLY A 292 10.49 -6.03 -0.49
C GLY A 292 10.55 -6.79 0.84
N VAL A 293 10.52 -8.14 0.80
CA VAL A 293 10.69 -8.96 2.01
C VAL A 293 12.06 -8.72 2.63
N SER A 294 13.15 -8.82 1.86
CA SER A 294 14.51 -8.61 2.37
C SER A 294 14.68 -7.20 2.95
N ALA A 295 14.17 -6.17 2.28
CA ALA A 295 14.22 -4.81 2.76
C ALA A 295 13.45 -4.61 4.09
N ALA A 296 12.27 -5.22 4.23
CA ALA A 296 11.51 -5.18 5.48
C ALA A 296 12.28 -5.88 6.62
N VAL A 297 12.96 -7.00 6.35
CA VAL A 297 13.79 -7.70 7.35
C VAL A 297 15.00 -6.86 7.75
N GLN A 298 15.67 -6.23 6.80
CA GLN A 298 16.76 -5.29 7.09
C GLN A 298 16.28 -4.10 7.94
N GLY A 299 15.06 -3.60 7.69
CA GLY A 299 14.45 -2.56 8.52
C GLY A 299 14.24 -3.05 9.96
N ILE A 300 13.72 -4.27 10.13
CA ILE A 300 13.56 -4.90 11.46
C ILE A 300 14.90 -5.03 12.19
N SER A 301 15.98 -5.42 11.50
CA SER A 301 17.30 -5.57 12.13
C SER A 301 17.89 -4.26 12.66
N GLN A 302 17.35 -3.12 12.21
CA GLN A 302 17.78 -1.78 12.60
C GLN A 302 16.85 -1.17 13.68
N ARG A 303 15.93 -1.95 14.24
CA ARG A 303 15.00 -1.47 15.28
C ARG A 303 15.63 -1.49 16.65
N ASP A 304 15.38 -0.43 17.42
CA ASP A 304 15.83 -0.31 18.80
C ASP A 304 15.08 -1.30 19.74
N ASP A 305 13.82 -1.59 19.44
CA ASP A 305 12.93 -2.46 20.24
C ASP A 305 13.00 -3.96 19.88
N LEU A 306 13.98 -4.37 19.05
CA LEU A 306 14.04 -5.72 18.50
C LEU A 306 14.15 -6.81 19.58
N SER A 307 15.01 -6.60 20.59
CA SER A 307 15.25 -7.57 21.66
C SER A 307 13.98 -7.90 22.44
N GLU A 308 13.17 -6.88 22.75
CA GLU A 308 11.92 -7.03 23.49
C GLU A 308 10.79 -7.65 22.64
N LYS A 309 10.83 -7.43 21.33
CA LYS A 309 9.76 -7.81 20.40
C LYS A 309 10.11 -8.98 19.48
N ILE A 310 11.23 -9.65 19.72
CA ILE A 310 11.66 -10.85 18.99
C ILE A 310 10.60 -11.96 19.00
N GLY A 311 9.78 -12.02 20.07
CA GLY A 311 8.64 -12.92 20.18
C GLY A 311 7.59 -12.73 19.07
N ASN A 312 7.41 -11.51 18.56
CA ASN A 312 6.50 -11.22 17.44
C ASN A 312 7.01 -11.82 16.13
N LEU A 313 8.33 -11.80 15.91
CA LEU A 313 8.95 -12.45 14.75
C LEU A 313 8.73 -13.96 14.81
N LYS A 314 8.97 -14.57 15.98
CA LYS A 314 8.82 -16.01 16.20
C LYS A 314 7.38 -16.50 16.09
N SER A 315 6.42 -15.75 16.64
CA SER A 315 5.01 -16.14 16.72
C SER A 315 4.18 -15.77 15.48
N THR A 316 4.57 -14.74 14.74
CA THR A 316 3.73 -14.18 13.67
C THR A 316 4.41 -14.21 12.30
N VAL A 317 5.61 -13.63 12.17
CA VAL A 317 6.30 -13.50 10.87
C VAL A 317 6.84 -14.85 10.40
N LEU A 318 7.52 -15.59 11.28
CA LEU A 318 8.11 -16.89 10.95
C LEU A 318 7.07 -17.91 10.49
N PRO A 319 5.89 -18.08 11.14
CA PRO A 319 4.85 -18.97 10.63
C PRO A 319 4.32 -18.57 9.24
N MET A 320 4.28 -17.28 8.89
CA MET A 320 3.90 -16.84 7.54
C MET A 320 4.94 -17.27 6.51
N LEU A 321 6.23 -17.08 6.80
CA LEU A 321 7.32 -17.51 5.92
C LEU A 321 7.38 -19.04 5.80
N ARG A 322 7.19 -19.77 6.91
CA ARG A 322 7.09 -21.24 6.92
C ARG A 322 5.98 -21.74 5.99
N ARG A 323 4.81 -21.09 5.99
CA ARG A 323 3.72 -21.44 5.06
C ARG A 323 4.12 -21.20 3.60
N LEU A 324 4.85 -20.13 3.31
CA LEU A 324 5.30 -19.87 1.93
C LEU A 324 6.38 -20.85 1.47
N VAL A 325 7.31 -21.22 2.35
CA VAL A 325 8.46 -22.10 2.02
C VAL A 325 8.08 -23.59 2.03
N TYR A 326 7.34 -24.04 3.04
CA TYR A 326 7.14 -25.47 3.30
C TYR A 326 5.81 -26.04 2.82
N THR A 327 4.81 -25.20 2.51
CA THR A 327 3.54 -25.71 2.01
C THR A 327 3.72 -26.29 0.61
N LYS A 328 3.93 -27.61 0.55
CA LYS A 328 3.79 -28.40 -0.68
C LYS A 328 2.32 -28.36 -1.07
N GLN A 329 2.02 -27.74 -2.20
CA GLN A 329 0.67 -27.76 -2.75
C GLN A 329 0.32 -29.23 -3.06
N LYS A 330 -0.72 -29.76 -2.42
CA LYS A 330 -1.49 -30.86 -3.00
C LYS A 330 -2.23 -30.23 -4.18
N VAL A 331 -1.97 -30.71 -5.38
CA VAL A 331 -2.87 -30.43 -6.51
C VAL A 331 -4.19 -31.09 -6.10
N GLU A 332 -5.21 -30.29 -5.80
CA GLU A 332 -6.56 -30.80 -5.63
C GLU A 332 -7.00 -31.34 -7.00
N ASP A 333 -7.04 -32.66 -7.13
CA ASP A 333 -7.62 -33.40 -8.27
C ASP A 333 -9.17 -33.36 -8.25
N GLU A 334 -9.78 -32.30 -7.72
CA GLU A 334 -11.23 -32.16 -7.60
C GLU A 334 -11.76 -30.95 -8.37
N ALA A 335 -11.66 -31.02 -9.69
CA ALA A 335 -12.59 -30.32 -10.59
C ALA A 335 -12.58 -30.98 -11.98
N GLY A 336 -13.57 -31.84 -12.22
CA GLY A 336 -14.00 -32.21 -13.57
C GLY A 336 -13.50 -33.57 -14.08
N ALA A 337 -13.91 -34.66 -13.42
CA ALA A 337 -14.34 -35.81 -14.20
C ALA A 337 -15.49 -35.35 -15.12
N VAL A 338 -15.47 -35.82 -16.37
CA VAL A 338 -16.36 -35.50 -17.51
C VAL A 338 -15.82 -34.39 -18.44
N GLY A 339 -15.11 -34.82 -19.48
CA GLY A 339 -15.08 -34.11 -20.78
C GLY A 339 -13.69 -33.85 -21.39
N ASN A 340 -13.35 -34.64 -22.42
CA ASN A 340 -12.34 -34.40 -23.48
C ASN A 340 -10.84 -34.56 -23.16
N GLU A 341 -10.36 -35.79 -23.37
CA GLU A 341 -8.94 -36.24 -23.31
C GLU A 341 -7.99 -35.68 -24.40
N LYS A 342 -8.28 -34.55 -25.06
CA LYS A 342 -7.42 -34.04 -26.15
C LYS A 342 -6.83 -32.64 -25.99
N GLN A 343 -6.90 -32.02 -24.80
CA GLN A 343 -6.26 -30.72 -24.55
C GLN A 343 -5.38 -30.63 -23.29
N ALA A 344 -5.07 -31.76 -22.62
CA ALA A 344 -4.40 -31.74 -21.32
C ALA A 344 -2.86 -31.55 -21.34
N HIS A 345 -2.19 -31.52 -22.49
CA HIS A 345 -0.72 -31.60 -22.55
C HIS A 345 0.05 -30.27 -22.64
N HIS A 346 -0.60 -29.09 -22.72
CA HIS A 346 0.12 -27.82 -22.93
C HIS A 346 -0.06 -26.73 -21.86
N GLY A 347 -0.67 -27.02 -20.71
CA GLY A 347 -0.94 -25.99 -19.68
C GLY A 347 -0.48 -26.28 -18.25
N ARG A 348 -0.03 -27.49 -17.92
CA ARG A 348 0.17 -27.93 -16.52
C ARG A 348 1.57 -27.71 -15.93
N GLY A 349 2.62 -27.54 -16.74
CA GLY A 349 4.00 -27.38 -16.24
C GLY A 349 4.23 -26.04 -15.52
N GLY A 350 3.99 -24.92 -16.22
CA GLY A 350 4.47 -23.61 -15.75
C GLY A 350 3.87 -23.05 -14.45
N GLN A 351 2.81 -23.62 -13.87
CA GLN A 351 2.33 -23.19 -12.54
C GLN A 351 3.02 -23.90 -11.38
N GLN A 352 3.41 -25.16 -11.58
CA GLN A 352 4.09 -25.95 -10.56
C GLN A 352 5.55 -25.51 -10.43
N ASP A 353 6.17 -25.18 -11.57
CA ASP A 353 7.56 -24.75 -11.70
C ASP A 353 7.82 -23.39 -11.01
N VAL A 354 6.99 -22.37 -11.31
CA VAL A 354 7.07 -21.03 -10.68
C VAL A 354 7.00 -21.11 -9.15
N PHE A 355 6.29 -22.08 -8.59
CA PHE A 355 6.15 -22.20 -7.14
C PHE A 355 7.35 -22.88 -6.46
N VAL A 356 8.01 -23.85 -7.12
CA VAL A 356 9.27 -24.41 -6.61
C VAL A 356 10.33 -23.31 -6.58
N THR A 357 10.40 -22.54 -7.66
CA THR A 357 11.24 -21.37 -7.80
C THR A 357 11.00 -20.34 -6.67
N ILE A 358 9.75 -19.96 -6.40
CA ILE A 358 9.39 -19.03 -5.29
C ILE A 358 9.82 -19.58 -3.93
N ARG A 359 9.56 -20.87 -3.64
CA ARG A 359 9.93 -21.48 -2.35
C ARG A 359 11.42 -21.42 -2.11
N VAL A 360 12.22 -21.70 -3.14
CA VAL A 360 13.69 -21.64 -3.06
C VAL A 360 14.16 -20.20 -2.88
N SER A 361 13.58 -19.23 -3.59
CA SER A 361 13.88 -17.81 -3.40
C SER A 361 13.57 -17.32 -1.99
N MET A 362 12.46 -17.78 -1.39
CA MET A 362 12.03 -17.43 -0.03
C MET A 362 12.97 -17.95 1.05
N VAL A 363 13.80 -18.97 0.77
CA VAL A 363 14.83 -19.46 1.71
C VAL A 363 15.76 -18.33 2.12
N SER A 364 16.17 -17.47 1.18
CA SER A 364 17.08 -16.36 1.46
C SER A 364 16.47 -15.37 2.46
N ALA A 365 15.21 -14.98 2.23
CA ALA A 365 14.48 -14.09 3.13
C ALA A 365 14.22 -14.73 4.50
N MET A 366 13.95 -16.04 4.53
CA MET A 366 13.76 -16.77 5.78
C MET A 366 15.07 -16.88 6.57
N LEU A 367 16.22 -17.06 5.93
CA LEU A 367 17.53 -17.03 6.59
C LEU A 367 17.83 -15.66 7.21
N GLU A 368 17.49 -14.57 6.52
CA GLU A 368 17.66 -13.21 7.06
C GLU A 368 16.81 -13.04 8.34
N VAL A 369 15.56 -13.51 8.35
CA VAL A 369 14.72 -13.49 9.57
C VAL A 369 15.27 -14.40 10.67
N LEU A 370 15.72 -15.60 10.32
CA LEU A 370 16.28 -16.55 11.29
C LEU A 370 17.56 -16.01 11.92
N SER A 371 18.36 -15.24 11.18
CA SER A 371 19.58 -14.63 11.70
C SER A 371 19.35 -13.65 12.86
N LEU A 372 18.10 -13.16 13.00
CA LEU A 372 17.66 -12.30 14.10
C LEU A 372 17.12 -13.10 15.30
N MET A 373 17.20 -14.44 15.29
CA MET A 373 16.63 -15.32 16.31
C MET A 373 17.70 -16.12 17.06
N ASP A 374 17.30 -16.73 18.18
CA ASP A 374 18.15 -17.61 18.98
C ASP A 374 18.69 -18.79 18.16
N ALA A 375 19.89 -19.25 18.53
CA ALA A 375 20.61 -20.32 17.84
C ALA A 375 19.81 -21.63 17.73
N ASP A 376 18.97 -21.95 18.73
CA ASP A 376 18.14 -23.15 18.73
C ASP A 376 17.06 -23.10 17.64
N VAL A 377 16.38 -21.96 17.51
CA VAL A 377 15.36 -21.75 16.48
C VAL A 377 16.03 -21.74 15.11
N PHE A 378 17.15 -21.03 14.98
CA PHE A 378 17.93 -21.00 13.75
C PHE A 378 18.32 -22.43 13.32
N GLY A 379 18.97 -23.21 14.19
CA GLY A 379 19.47 -24.55 13.85
C GLY A 379 18.37 -25.51 13.44
N SER A 380 17.23 -25.47 14.14
CA SER A 380 16.08 -26.32 13.83
C SER A 380 15.45 -26.02 12.45
N GLU A 381 15.37 -24.74 12.06
CA GLU A 381 14.82 -24.32 10.78
C GLU A 381 15.84 -24.43 9.65
N PHE A 382 17.11 -24.16 9.92
CA PHE A 382 18.21 -24.29 8.96
C PHE A 382 18.27 -25.69 8.37
N ASN A 383 18.15 -26.73 9.20
CA ASN A 383 18.11 -28.13 8.74
C ASN A 383 16.93 -28.41 7.81
N LYS A 384 15.75 -27.83 8.09
CA LYS A 384 14.57 -27.97 7.23
C LYS A 384 14.73 -27.23 5.90
N LEU A 385 15.35 -26.04 5.93
CA LEU A 385 15.67 -25.27 4.72
C LEU A 385 16.65 -26.02 3.80
N THR A 386 17.61 -26.75 4.36
CA THR A 386 18.53 -27.59 3.59
C THR A 386 17.76 -28.60 2.73
N GLY A 387 16.72 -29.22 3.29
CA GLY A 387 15.86 -30.14 2.54
C GLY A 387 15.14 -29.49 1.36
N VAL A 388 14.71 -28.23 1.49
CA VAL A 388 14.06 -27.47 0.40
C VAL A 388 15.08 -27.13 -0.70
N VAL A 389 16.27 -26.65 -0.31
CA VAL A 389 17.33 -26.30 -1.27
C VAL A 389 17.84 -27.52 -2.02
N VAL A 390 18.07 -28.65 -1.33
CA VAL A 390 18.45 -29.92 -1.96
C VAL A 390 17.36 -30.37 -2.93
N GLY A 391 16.08 -30.23 -2.57
CA GLY A 391 14.97 -30.50 -3.49
C GLY A 391 15.03 -29.65 -4.76
N GLY A 392 15.36 -28.36 -4.66
CA GLY A 392 15.56 -27.47 -5.81
C GLY A 392 16.79 -27.83 -6.65
N LEU A 393 17.88 -28.26 -6.02
CA LEU A 393 19.08 -28.74 -6.73
C LEU A 393 18.83 -30.04 -7.53
N LEU A 394 17.92 -30.87 -7.04
CA LEU A 394 17.48 -32.11 -7.70
C LEU A 394 16.37 -31.87 -8.74
N SER A 395 15.89 -30.64 -8.90
CA SER A 395 14.90 -30.30 -9.94
C SER A 395 15.49 -30.51 -11.34
N ARG A 396 14.61 -30.89 -12.28
CA ARG A 396 14.98 -31.02 -13.70
C ARG A 396 15.20 -29.66 -14.35
N GLU A 397 14.58 -28.62 -13.82
CA GLU A 397 14.66 -27.27 -14.37
C GLU A 397 16.00 -26.59 -14.08
N LEU A 398 16.49 -25.81 -15.03
CA LEU A 398 17.75 -25.08 -14.85
C LEU A 398 17.59 -23.90 -13.88
N GLU A 399 16.44 -23.23 -13.92
CA GLU A 399 16.19 -22.03 -13.10
C GLU A 399 16.07 -22.37 -11.62
N ASP A 400 15.30 -23.41 -11.28
CA ASP A 400 15.24 -23.96 -9.92
C ASP A 400 16.64 -24.28 -9.37
N ARG A 401 17.48 -24.95 -10.19
CA ARG A 401 18.84 -25.30 -9.79
C ARG A 401 19.72 -24.06 -9.59
N ARG A 402 19.56 -23.00 -10.40
CA ARG A 402 20.28 -21.74 -10.22
C ARG A 402 19.85 -21.07 -8.91
N LYS A 403 18.55 -20.88 -8.67
CA LYS A 403 18.06 -20.28 -7.43
C LYS A 403 18.44 -21.11 -6.21
N ALA A 404 18.48 -22.44 -6.33
CA ALA A 404 18.91 -23.33 -5.24
C ALA A 404 20.41 -23.22 -4.95
N ARG A 405 21.26 -23.02 -5.95
CA ARG A 405 22.69 -22.73 -5.75
C ARG A 405 22.89 -21.37 -5.07
N ASP A 406 22.13 -20.35 -5.48
CA ASP A 406 22.18 -19.03 -4.85
C ASP A 406 21.74 -19.09 -3.38
N ALA A 407 20.64 -19.79 -3.10
CA ALA A 407 20.17 -20.05 -1.74
C ALA A 407 21.20 -20.84 -0.92
N LEU A 408 21.83 -21.86 -1.50
CA LEU A 408 22.88 -22.64 -0.85
C LEU A 408 24.11 -21.77 -0.50
N SER A 409 24.52 -20.88 -1.40
CA SER A 409 25.61 -19.93 -1.17
C SER A 409 25.30 -19.02 0.04
N ARG A 410 24.07 -18.51 0.13
CA ARG A 410 23.62 -17.72 1.29
C ARG A 410 23.51 -18.54 2.57
N MET A 411 23.04 -19.79 2.48
CA MET A 411 23.05 -20.72 3.63
C MET A 411 24.46 -20.98 4.14
N ALA A 412 25.43 -21.17 3.24
CA ALA A 412 26.83 -21.37 3.60
C ALA A 412 27.40 -20.12 4.29
N ALA A 413 27.12 -18.92 3.78
CA ALA A 413 27.51 -17.67 4.41
C ALA A 413 26.93 -17.55 5.83
N ALA A 414 25.63 -17.82 5.99
CA ALA A 414 24.94 -17.77 7.29
C ALA A 414 25.45 -18.84 8.28
N ALA A 415 25.79 -20.04 7.81
CA ALA A 415 26.38 -21.08 8.66
C ALA A 415 27.79 -20.72 9.14
N THR A 416 28.54 -19.95 8.34
CA THR A 416 29.89 -19.51 8.69
C THR A 416 29.87 -18.45 9.78
N SER A 417 28.95 -17.49 9.71
CA SER A 417 28.75 -16.50 10.79
C SER A 417 28.27 -17.17 12.08
N LEU A 418 27.41 -18.19 11.99
CA LEU A 418 26.93 -18.90 13.17
C LEU A 418 28.05 -19.69 13.87
N LYS A 419 28.93 -20.35 13.11
CA LYS A 419 30.15 -20.96 13.68
C LYS A 419 31.06 -19.95 14.37
N GLN A 420 31.21 -18.74 13.82
CA GLN A 420 31.98 -17.67 14.45
C GLN A 420 31.32 -17.22 15.76
N ILE A 421 29.99 -17.09 15.80
CA ILE A 421 29.23 -16.72 17.01
C ILE A 421 29.32 -17.82 18.08
N THR A 422 29.14 -19.10 17.71
CA THR A 422 29.29 -20.23 18.65
C THR A 422 30.73 -20.40 19.14
N PHE A 423 31.72 -20.06 18.32
CA PHE A 423 33.12 -20.04 18.73
C PHE A 423 33.39 -18.91 19.73
N MET A 424 32.93 -17.68 19.46
CA MET A 424 33.10 -16.54 20.38
C MET A 424 32.41 -16.77 21.74
N LEU A 425 31.19 -17.34 21.73
CA LEU A 425 30.46 -17.69 22.96
C LEU A 425 31.05 -18.87 23.76
N ARG A 426 32.00 -19.64 23.19
CA ARG A 426 32.74 -20.70 23.91
C ARG A 426 34.10 -20.25 24.44
N THR A 427 34.59 -19.10 23.97
CA THR A 427 35.85 -18.47 24.41
C THR A 427 35.66 -17.36 25.45
N ILE A 428 34.41 -17.03 25.78
CA ILE A 428 34.02 -16.33 27.01
C ILE A 428 33.55 -17.39 28.00
#